data_AF-A0A2L2YTS1-F1
#
_entry.id   AF-A0A2L2YTS1-F1
#
_cell.length_a   1.000
_cell.length_b   1.000
_cell.length_c   1.000
_cell.angle_alpha   90.00
_cell.angle_beta   90.00
_cell.angle_gamma   90.00
#
_symmetry.space_group_name_H-M   'P 1'
#
loop_
_entity.id
_entity.type
_entity.pdbx_description
1 polymer ?
#
loop_
_entity_poly.entity_id
_entity_poly.type
_entity_poly.pdbx_seq_one_letter_code
_entity_poly.pdbx_strand_id
1 'polypeptide(L)'
;MTGRCVCKQGIHGMKCDICPEKTVLTPDGCVDESIAQPISGSCDELMCFHGAQCREVIEGHAQCICDIQCSAEDSKDPVCGSDGNTYGSECQMKLFSCRYQKTITIAFQEACAKELHKRKKNYKLKRSLPAANFSA
;
A
#
# COMPACT_ATOMS: atom_id res chain seq x y z
N MET A 1 -21.61 13.59 -2.91
CA MET A 1 -20.96 12.58 -2.06
C MET A 1 -20.00 13.28 -1.11
N THR A 2 -20.48 13.79 0.02
CA THR A 2 -19.62 14.37 1.06
C THR A 2 -19.25 13.26 2.04
N GLY A 3 -18.38 12.35 1.63
CA GLY A 3 -17.91 11.25 2.48
C GLY A 3 -17.02 11.80 3.58
N ARG A 4 -17.61 12.12 4.74
CA ARG A 4 -16.85 12.46 5.94
C ARG A 4 -16.28 11.16 6.50
N CYS A 5 -14.96 11.05 6.60
CA CYS A 5 -14.33 9.92 7.31
C CYS A 5 -14.84 9.91 8.76
N VAL A 6 -15.40 8.79 9.19
CA VAL A 6 -15.76 8.56 10.60
C VAL A 6 -14.59 7.83 11.22
N CYS A 7 -13.95 8.44 12.22
CA CYS A 7 -12.83 7.83 12.91
C CYS A 7 -13.28 6.58 13.67
N LYS A 8 -12.39 5.59 13.80
CA LYS A 8 -12.61 4.48 14.73
C LYS A 8 -12.72 5.03 16.16
N GLN A 9 -13.39 4.26 17.02
CA GLN A 9 -13.63 4.63 18.41
C GLN A 9 -12.31 4.89 19.14
N GLY A 10 -12.17 6.06 19.76
CA GLY A 10 -10.94 6.48 20.45
C GLY A 10 -9.92 7.23 19.59
N ILE A 11 -10.18 7.44 18.29
CA ILE A 11 -9.33 8.22 17.39
C ILE A 11 -10.05 9.52 17.01
N HIS A 12 -9.34 10.64 17.00
CA HIS A 12 -9.88 11.97 16.72
C HIS A 12 -9.01 12.74 15.71
N GLY A 13 -9.48 13.92 15.29
CA GLY A 13 -8.82 14.77 14.30
C GLY A 13 -9.46 14.71 12.92
N MET A 14 -9.17 15.71 12.07
CA MET A 14 -9.75 15.79 10.71
C MET A 14 -9.29 14.64 9.80
N LYS A 15 -8.18 13.98 10.16
CA LYS A 15 -7.62 12.83 9.44
C LYS A 15 -7.65 11.54 10.24
N CYS A 16 -8.26 11.53 11.44
CA CYS A 16 -8.25 10.40 12.36
C CYS A 16 -6.82 9.94 12.70
N ASP A 17 -5.97 10.89 13.04
CA ASP A 17 -4.54 10.72 13.31
C ASP A 17 -4.14 11.09 14.75
N ILE A 18 -5.11 11.50 15.58
CA ILE A 18 -4.87 11.93 16.95
C ILE A 18 -5.42 10.87 17.90
N CYS A 19 -4.56 10.40 18.81
CA CYS A 19 -4.89 9.51 19.91
C CYS A 19 -4.94 10.26 21.25
N PRO A 20 -5.68 9.78 22.27
CA PRO A 20 -5.64 10.34 23.61
C PRO A 20 -4.23 10.21 24.24
N GLU A 21 -3.92 11.08 25.20
CA GLU A 21 -2.58 11.16 25.84
C GLU A 21 -2.06 9.78 26.27
N LYS A 22 -0.77 9.50 25.97
CA LYS A 22 -0.04 8.25 26.26
C LYS A 22 -0.42 7.02 25.42
N THR A 23 -1.15 7.22 24.33
CA THR A 23 -1.44 6.15 23.37
C THR A 23 -0.89 6.49 21.99
N VAL A 24 -0.35 5.47 21.31
CA VAL A 24 0.26 5.55 19.99
C VAL A 24 -0.68 4.95 18.96
N LEU A 25 -0.82 5.61 17.82
CA LEU A 25 -1.65 5.15 16.72
C LEU A 25 -0.97 3.98 15.98
N THR A 26 -1.54 2.79 16.10
CA THR A 26 -1.18 1.57 15.36
C THR A 26 -2.21 1.27 14.28
N PRO A 27 -1.94 0.33 13.35
CA PRO A 27 -2.92 -0.09 12.34
C PRO A 27 -4.25 -0.59 12.94
N ASP A 28 -4.21 -1.16 14.15
CA ASP A 28 -5.38 -1.66 14.86
C ASP A 28 -6.13 -0.57 15.64
N GLY A 29 -5.44 0.50 16.04
CA GLY A 29 -6.01 1.65 16.75
C GLY A 29 -5.00 2.32 17.69
N CYS A 30 -5.48 3.18 18.59
CA CYS A 30 -4.63 3.73 19.65
C CYS A 30 -4.33 2.64 20.68
N VAL A 31 -3.05 2.32 20.89
CA VAL A 31 -2.59 1.40 21.94
C VAL A 31 -1.72 2.16 22.92
N ASP A 32 -1.63 1.68 24.15
CA ASP A 32 -0.76 2.30 25.15
C ASP A 32 0.71 2.30 24.71
N GLU A 33 1.43 3.38 24.98
CA GLU A 33 2.86 3.54 24.63
C GLU A 33 3.73 2.39 25.20
N SER A 34 3.30 1.78 26.32
CA SER A 34 3.94 0.60 26.92
C SER A 34 3.81 -0.67 26.07
N ILE A 35 2.76 -0.77 25.25
CA ILE A 35 2.48 -1.92 24.37
C ILE A 35 3.03 -1.66 22.97
N ALA A 36 3.13 -0.39 22.57
CA ALA A 36 3.83 0.04 21.36
C ALA A 36 5.37 -0.01 21.50
N GLN A 37 5.89 -0.49 22.65
CA GLN A 37 7.32 -0.61 22.86
C GLN A 37 7.97 -1.47 21.78
N PRO A 38 9.18 -1.08 21.33
CA PRO A 38 9.92 -1.82 20.32
C PRO A 38 10.08 -3.27 20.77
N ILE A 39 9.98 -4.19 19.81
CA ILE A 39 10.08 -5.63 20.07
C ILE A 39 11.41 -5.86 20.77
N SER A 40 11.37 -6.29 22.04
CA SER A 40 12.57 -6.72 22.77
C SER A 40 13.24 -7.83 21.96
N GLY A 41 14.44 -7.58 21.46
CA GLY A 41 15.12 -8.46 20.51
C GLY A 41 16.17 -7.75 19.64
N SER A 42 17.02 -8.53 18.99
CA SER A 42 17.98 -8.08 17.96
C SER A 42 17.43 -8.38 16.56
N CYS A 43 18.04 -7.80 15.53
CA CYS A 43 17.74 -8.13 14.14
C CYS A 43 18.08 -9.58 13.74
N ASP A 44 18.81 -10.31 14.58
CA ASP A 44 18.99 -11.75 14.43
C ASP A 44 17.67 -12.52 14.66
N GLU A 45 16.88 -12.02 15.61
CA GLU A 45 15.55 -12.47 16.08
C GLU A 45 14.39 -12.15 15.12
N LEU A 46 14.47 -10.92 14.58
CA LEU A 46 13.31 -10.17 14.11
C LEU A 46 13.13 -10.28 12.59
N MET A 47 12.03 -10.93 12.16
CA MET A 47 11.64 -10.98 10.76
C MET A 47 10.73 -9.80 10.39
N CYS A 48 11.20 -8.96 9.45
CA CYS A 48 10.43 -7.86 8.89
C CYS A 48 9.69 -8.25 7.60
N PHE A 49 8.49 -7.70 7.40
CA PHE A 49 7.65 -8.00 6.24
C PHE A 49 7.41 -6.77 5.35
N HIS A 50 6.80 -6.99 4.18
CA HIS A 50 6.36 -5.95 3.24
C HIS A 50 7.45 -5.00 2.75
N GLY A 51 8.72 -5.43 2.80
CA GLY A 51 9.89 -4.64 2.39
C GLY A 51 10.49 -3.77 3.48
N ALA A 52 10.08 -3.95 4.74
CA ALA A 52 10.72 -3.28 5.87
C ALA A 52 12.12 -3.87 6.16
N GLN A 53 13.05 -3.01 6.56
CA GLN A 53 14.39 -3.39 6.98
C GLN A 53 14.48 -3.39 8.50
N CYS A 54 15.14 -4.38 9.08
CA CYS A 54 15.42 -4.37 10.51
C CYS A 54 16.56 -3.41 10.83
N ARG A 55 16.38 -2.56 11.84
CA ARG A 55 17.42 -1.68 12.39
C ARG A 55 17.39 -1.73 13.91
N GLU A 56 18.56 -1.88 14.53
CA GLU A 56 18.73 -1.78 15.98
C GLU A 56 18.65 -0.30 16.40
N VAL A 57 17.77 0.01 17.36
CA VAL A 57 17.50 1.40 17.78
C VAL A 57 18.20 1.72 19.10
N ILE A 58 18.12 0.79 20.06
CA ILE A 58 18.80 0.83 21.35
C ILE A 58 19.25 -0.60 21.70
N GLU A 59 20.18 -0.74 22.64
CA GLU A 59 20.70 -2.06 23.06
C GLU A 59 19.55 -3.01 23.43
N GLY A 60 19.49 -4.16 22.74
CA GLY A 60 18.44 -5.17 22.93
C GLY A 60 17.07 -4.84 22.32
N HIS A 61 16.96 -3.81 21.47
CA HIS A 61 15.70 -3.47 20.79
C HIS A 61 15.93 -3.21 19.30
N ALA A 62 15.20 -3.97 18.49
CA ALA A 62 15.20 -3.87 17.03
C ALA A 62 13.82 -3.43 16.52
N GLN A 63 13.82 -2.68 15.42
CA GLN A 63 12.60 -2.19 14.80
C GLN A 63 12.63 -2.40 13.28
N CYS A 64 11.49 -2.81 12.73
CA CYS A 64 11.27 -2.85 11.29
C CYS A 64 10.92 -1.45 10.78
N ILE A 65 11.82 -0.88 9.97
CA ILE A 65 11.70 0.46 9.42
C ILE A 65 11.47 0.43 7.89
N CYS A 66 10.67 1.37 7.41
CA CYS A 66 10.39 1.55 5.98
C CYS A 66 11.26 2.67 5.40
N ASP A 67 12.56 2.41 5.22
CA ASP A 67 13.54 3.37 4.68
C ASP A 67 13.63 3.29 3.15
N ILE A 68 12.48 3.40 2.47
CA ILE A 68 12.41 3.38 1.01
C ILE A 68 12.41 4.83 0.51
N GLN A 69 13.52 5.24 -0.10
CA GLN A 69 13.62 6.54 -0.77
C GLN A 69 13.34 6.39 -2.25
N CYS A 70 12.32 7.11 -2.73
CA CYS A 70 11.94 7.13 -4.13
C CYS A 70 12.46 8.41 -4.78
N SER A 71 13.22 8.29 -5.85
CA SER A 71 13.69 9.45 -6.62
C SER A 71 12.58 9.98 -7.54
N ALA A 72 12.72 11.24 -7.97
CA ALA A 72 11.80 11.82 -8.95
C ALA A 72 11.88 11.12 -10.32
N GLU A 73 13.05 10.55 -10.65
CA GLU A 73 13.28 9.75 -11.86
C GLU A 73 12.42 8.48 -11.84
N ASP A 74 12.32 7.83 -10.69
CA ASP A 74 11.51 6.61 -10.51
C ASP A 74 10.01 6.87 -10.64
N SER A 75 9.57 8.13 -10.52
CA SER A 75 8.15 8.51 -10.42
C SER A 75 7.45 8.70 -11.79
N LYS A 76 8.09 8.25 -12.87
CA LYS A 76 7.63 8.48 -14.25
C LYS A 76 6.75 7.36 -14.81
N ASP A 77 6.83 6.16 -14.23
CA ASP A 77 6.18 4.97 -14.76
C ASP A 77 5.11 4.43 -13.79
N PRO A 78 3.82 4.77 -14.00
CA PRO A 78 2.76 4.34 -13.10
C PRO A 78 2.48 2.84 -13.23
N VAL A 79 2.24 2.19 -12.09
CA VAL A 79 1.96 0.75 -12.01
C VAL A 79 0.59 0.47 -11.38
N CYS A 80 -0.03 -0.65 -11.75
CA CYS A 80 -1.24 -1.14 -11.14
C CYS A 80 -0.88 -2.20 -10.10
N GLY A 81 -1.25 -1.96 -8.84
CA GLY A 81 -1.11 -2.92 -7.76
C GLY A 81 -2.13 -4.05 -7.84
N SER A 82 -1.81 -5.17 -7.20
CA SER A 82 -2.70 -6.33 -7.02
C SER A 82 -3.96 -6.01 -6.23
N ASP A 83 -3.96 -4.89 -5.50
CA ASP A 83 -5.09 -4.35 -4.76
C ASP A 83 -6.02 -3.46 -5.63
N GLY A 84 -5.71 -3.33 -6.92
CA GLY A 84 -6.48 -2.55 -7.88
C GLY A 84 -6.21 -1.04 -7.85
N ASN A 85 -5.23 -0.59 -7.05
CA ASN A 85 -4.84 0.81 -6.99
C ASN A 85 -3.71 1.13 -7.96
N THR A 86 -3.72 2.34 -8.52
CA THR A 86 -2.61 2.84 -9.35
C THR A 86 -1.63 3.60 -8.47
N TYR A 87 -0.36 3.26 -8.59
CA TYR A 87 0.75 3.93 -7.91
C TYR A 87 1.56 4.73 -8.92
N GLY A 88 2.09 5.88 -8.50
CA GLY A 88 2.90 6.73 -9.38
C GLY A 88 4.19 6.07 -9.86
N SER A 89 4.68 5.08 -9.09
CA SER A 89 5.74 4.17 -9.50
C SER A 89 5.79 2.89 -8.69
N GLU A 90 6.60 1.94 -9.14
CA GLU A 90 6.92 0.73 -8.38
C GLU A 90 7.54 1.07 -7.00
N CYS A 91 8.42 2.08 -6.94
CA CYS A 91 9.01 2.50 -5.67
C CYS A 91 7.94 2.99 -4.69
N GLN A 92 7.03 3.86 -5.16
CA GLN A 92 5.93 4.37 -4.35
C GLN A 92 4.98 3.24 -3.91
N MET A 93 4.75 2.25 -4.76
CA MET A 93 3.97 1.05 -4.41
C MET A 93 4.65 0.27 -3.28
N LYS A 94 5.97 0.04 -3.36
CA LYS A 94 6.73 -0.66 -2.31
C LYS A 94 6.75 0.12 -0.99
N LEU A 95 6.93 1.44 -1.05
CA LEU A 95 6.86 2.32 0.12
C LEU A 95 5.48 2.24 0.79
N PHE A 96 4.41 2.25 0.00
CA PHE A 96 3.05 2.08 0.50
C PHE A 96 2.84 0.69 1.12
N SER A 97 3.26 -0.37 0.41
CA SER A 97 3.25 -1.76 0.90
C SER A 97 3.90 -1.86 2.28
N CYS A 98 5.10 -1.29 2.44
CA CYS A 98 5.84 -1.30 3.70
C CYS A 98 5.11 -0.54 4.81
N ARG A 99 4.73 0.72 4.56
CA ARG A 99 4.13 1.60 5.58
C ARG A 99 2.77 1.12 6.07
N TYR A 100 1.98 0.52 5.17
CA TYR A 100 0.64 0.04 5.50
C TYR A 100 0.59 -1.46 5.79
N GLN A 101 1.74 -2.14 5.83
CA GLN A 101 1.84 -3.59 6.05
C GLN A 101 0.89 -4.37 5.14
N LYS A 102 0.89 -4.00 3.84
CA LYS A 102 0.06 -4.64 2.82
C LYS A 102 0.94 -5.34 1.82
N THR A 103 0.66 -6.61 1.52
CA THR A 103 1.34 -7.31 0.42
C THR A 103 0.74 -6.85 -0.88
N ILE A 104 1.44 -5.96 -1.58
CA ILE A 104 1.03 -5.44 -2.89
C ILE A 104 2.07 -5.83 -3.91
N THR A 105 1.65 -6.59 -4.92
CA THR A 105 2.48 -6.93 -6.07
C THR A 105 2.04 -6.14 -7.29
N ILE A 106 2.91 -6.03 -8.29
CA ILE A 106 2.54 -5.40 -9.55
C ILE A 106 1.60 -6.36 -10.29
N ALA A 107 0.37 -5.93 -10.54
CA ALA A 107 -0.55 -6.61 -11.45
C ALA A 107 -0.23 -6.24 -12.91
N PHE A 108 0.04 -4.97 -13.18
CA PHE A 108 0.38 -4.46 -14.52
C PHE A 108 1.39 -3.31 -14.44
N GLN A 109 2.30 -3.23 -15.43
CA GLN A 109 3.32 -2.18 -15.61
C GLN A 109 2.74 -0.84 -16.13
N GLU A 110 1.44 -0.62 -15.94
CA GLU A 110 0.72 0.59 -16.35
C GLU A 110 -0.38 0.91 -15.31
N ALA A 111 -0.95 2.11 -15.37
CA ALA A 111 -2.12 2.47 -14.57
C ALA A 111 -3.30 1.52 -14.78
N CYS A 112 -4.01 1.15 -13.71
CA CYS A 112 -5.14 0.21 -13.76
C CYS A 112 -6.26 0.64 -14.73
N ALA A 113 -6.44 1.96 -14.91
CA ALA A 113 -7.41 2.51 -15.86
C ALA A 113 -7.07 2.16 -17.32
N LYS A 114 -5.79 2.10 -17.70
CA LYS A 114 -5.39 1.77 -19.07
C LYS A 114 -5.80 0.35 -19.45
N GLU A 115 -5.69 -0.60 -18.51
CA GLU A 115 -6.19 -1.96 -18.70
C GLU A 115 -7.71 -1.99 -18.94
N LEU A 116 -8.48 -1.18 -18.20
CA LEU A 116 -9.93 -1.05 -18.45
C LEU A 116 -10.22 -0.47 -19.84
N HIS A 117 -9.45 0.52 -20.29
CA HIS A 117 -9.59 1.07 -21.64
C HIS A 117 -9.23 0.04 -22.73
N LYS A 118 -8.16 -0.73 -22.56
CA LYS A 118 -7.74 -1.79 -23.49
C LYS A 118 -8.79 -2.89 -23.59
N ARG A 119 -9.33 -3.33 -22.44
CA ARG A 119 -10.44 -4.30 -22.40
C ARG A 119 -11.70 -3.77 -23.08
N LYS A 120 -12.08 -2.51 -22.85
CA LYS A 120 -13.22 -1.87 -23.53
C LYS A 120 -13.00 -1.75 -25.04
N LYS A 121 -11.80 -1.37 -25.47
CA LYS A 121 -11.43 -1.30 -26.90
C LYS A 121 -11.50 -2.68 -27.55
N ASN A 122 -10.97 -3.70 -26.89
CA ASN A 122 -11.04 -5.09 -27.35
C ASN A 122 -12.49 -5.61 -27.41
N TYR A 123 -13.32 -5.30 -26.41
CA TYR A 123 -14.74 -5.65 -26.42
C TYR A 123 -15.48 -4.97 -27.58
N LYS A 124 -15.21 -3.68 -27.80
CA LYS A 124 -15.81 -2.92 -28.91
C LYS A 124 -15.35 -3.46 -30.27
N LEU A 125 -14.07 -3.82 -30.40
CA LEU A 125 -13.50 -4.42 -31.61
C LEU A 125 -14.13 -5.80 -31.91
N LYS A 126 -14.25 -6.66 -30.89
CA LYS A 126 -14.93 -7.96 -31.00
C LYS A 126 -16.39 -7.84 -31.41
N ARG A 127 -17.07 -6.77 -31.00
CA ARG A 127 -18.47 -6.51 -31.36
C ARG A 127 -18.64 -5.85 -32.74
N SER A 128 -17.63 -5.14 -33.23
CA SER A 128 -17.62 -4.56 -34.58
C SER A 128 -17.10 -5.51 -35.66
N LEU A 129 -16.48 -6.62 -35.28
CA LEU A 129 -16.15 -7.70 -36.20
C LEU A 129 -17.46 -8.32 -36.70
N PRO A 130 -17.73 -8.34 -38.02
CA PRO A 130 -18.85 -9.10 -38.55
C PRO A 130 -18.66 -10.56 -38.11
N ALA A 131 -19.73 -11.21 -37.65
CA ALA A 131 -19.72 -12.65 -37.48
C ALA A 131 -19.27 -13.23 -38.82
N ALA A 132 -18.06 -13.78 -38.86
CA ALA A 132 -17.58 -14.45 -40.05
C ALA A 132 -18.65 -15.48 -40.41
N ASN A 133 -19.23 -15.34 -41.60
CA ASN A 133 -20.25 -16.23 -42.11
C ASN A 133 -19.73 -17.66 -41.97
N PHE A 134 -20.30 -18.39 -41.01
CA PHE A 134 -20.24 -19.84 -40.97
C PHE A 134 -21.18 -20.30 -42.08
N SER A 135 -20.66 -20.31 -43.31
CA SER A 135 -21.34 -20.96 -44.43
C SER A 135 -21.36 -22.46 -44.15
N ALA A 136 -22.60 -22.97 -44.03
CA ALA A 136 -23.10 -24.34 -44.25
C ALA A 136 -22.16 -25.53 -43.98
#